data_AF-A0AAW5EL41-F1
#
_entry.id   AF-A0AAW5EL41-F1
#
_cell.length_a   1.000
_cell.length_b   1.000
_cell.length_c   1.000
_cell.angle_alpha   90.00
_cell.angle_beta   90.00
_cell.angle_gamma   90.00
#
_symmetry.space_group_name_H-M   'P 1'
#
loop_
_entity.id
_entity.type
_entity.pdbx_description
1 polymer ?
#
loop_
_entity_poly.entity_id
_entity_poly.type
_entity_poly.pdbx_seq_one_letter_code
_entity_poly.pdbx_strand_id
1 'polypeptide(L)'
;NNEQTQMINGVELTIQQAQQVRELQSIDRNVKAHEAAHQAAGGGLAGAASFSYTRGPDNQMYATAGEVPIRMQKGRTPEETIANARQVVAAAMAPADPSPQDYKVAANALKMEFEA
;
A
#
# COMPACT_ATOMS: atom_id res chain seq x y z
N ASN A 1 1.85 -43.50 4.33
CA ASN A 1 1.74 -42.13 4.87
C ASN A 1 0.68 -41.41 4.08
N ASN A 2 -0.50 -41.16 4.66
CA ASN A 2 -1.50 -40.31 4.03
C ASN A 2 -1.12 -38.86 4.36
N GLU A 3 -0.75 -38.08 3.37
CA GLU A 3 -0.51 -36.65 3.55
C GLU A 3 -1.83 -35.98 3.95
N GLN A 4 -1.80 -35.16 5.00
CA GLN A 4 -2.99 -34.43 5.44
C GLN A 4 -3.28 -33.29 4.46
N THR A 5 -4.52 -33.21 4.01
CA THR A 5 -5.00 -32.19 3.06
C THR A 5 -6.16 -31.38 3.64
N GLN A 6 -6.41 -30.21 3.06
CA GLN A 6 -7.52 -29.31 3.38
C GLN A 6 -8.13 -28.75 2.08
N MET A 7 -9.45 -28.62 2.05
CA MET A 7 -10.15 -27.96 0.95
C MET A 7 -10.15 -26.44 1.16
N ILE A 8 -9.56 -25.69 0.23
CA ILE A 8 -9.54 -24.22 0.25
C ILE A 8 -9.90 -23.71 -1.14
N ASN A 9 -10.89 -22.82 -1.22
CA ASN A 9 -11.38 -22.24 -2.48
C ASN A 9 -11.69 -23.29 -3.57
N GLY A 10 -12.14 -24.48 -3.17
CA GLY A 10 -12.46 -25.59 -4.07
C GLY A 10 -11.26 -26.42 -4.55
N VAL A 11 -10.05 -26.17 -4.02
CA VAL A 11 -8.83 -26.93 -4.32
C VAL A 11 -8.40 -27.73 -3.10
N GLU A 12 -8.05 -29.00 -3.29
CA GLU A 12 -7.44 -29.82 -2.25
C GLU A 12 -5.95 -29.48 -2.12
N LEU A 13 -5.55 -29.00 -0.95
CA LEU A 13 -4.20 -28.51 -0.67
C LEU A 13 -3.56 -29.28 0.48
N THR A 14 -2.25 -29.50 0.42
CA THR A 14 -1.49 -29.98 1.58
C THR A 14 -1.54 -28.94 2.70
N ILE A 15 -1.27 -29.34 3.95
CA ILE A 15 -1.18 -28.39 5.08
C ILE A 15 -0.19 -27.25 4.81
N GLN A 16 0.92 -27.54 4.12
CA GLN A 16 1.92 -26.53 3.75
C GLN A 16 1.34 -25.51 2.74
N GLN A 17 0.66 -25.99 1.69
CA GLN A 17 0.01 -25.11 0.72
C GLN A 17 -1.12 -24.29 1.36
N ALA A 18 -1.89 -24.89 2.28
CA ALA A 18 -2.91 -24.20 3.04
C ALA A 18 -2.32 -23.08 3.92
N GLN A 19 -1.15 -23.30 4.51
CA GLN A 19 -0.44 -22.26 5.26
C GLN A 19 0.02 -21.12 4.36
N GLN A 20 0.55 -21.44 3.17
CA GLN A 20 0.94 -20.44 2.18
C GLN A 20 -0.25 -19.57 1.75
N VAL A 21 -1.43 -20.15 1.54
CA VAL A 21 -2.65 -19.36 1.22
C VAL A 21 -3.00 -18.41 2.35
N ARG A 22 -2.95 -18.86 3.62
CA ARG A 22 -3.22 -17.98 4.77
C ARG A 22 -2.23 -16.82 4.87
N GLU A 23 -0.96 -17.06 4.56
CA GLU A 23 0.07 -16.02 4.52
C GLU A 23 -0.21 -15.00 3.40
N LEU A 24 -0.49 -15.47 2.18
CA LEU A 24 -0.85 -14.61 1.06
C LEU A 24 -2.11 -13.78 1.34
N GLN A 25 -3.12 -14.35 1.99
CA GLN A 25 -4.32 -13.63 2.43
C GLN A 25 -4.00 -12.55 3.47
N SER A 26 -3.01 -12.78 4.33
CA SER A 26 -2.56 -11.77 5.29
C SER A 26 -1.82 -10.64 4.59
N ILE A 27 -0.91 -10.97 3.67
CA ILE A 27 -0.16 -9.98 2.89
C ILE A 27 -1.12 -9.12 2.06
N ASP A 28 -2.07 -9.73 1.34
CA ASP A 28 -3.05 -9.03 0.51
C ASP A 28 -3.86 -8.00 1.30
N ARG A 29 -4.34 -8.38 2.49
CA ARG A 29 -5.06 -7.46 3.37
C ARG A 29 -4.19 -6.31 3.84
N ASN A 30 -2.94 -6.59 4.22
CA ASN A 30 -2.01 -5.58 4.69
C ASN A 30 -1.65 -4.59 3.58
N VAL A 31 -1.29 -5.08 2.39
CA VAL A 31 -0.96 -4.26 1.22
C VAL A 31 -2.15 -3.36 0.84
N LYS A 32 -3.36 -3.92 0.73
CA LYS A 32 -4.54 -3.13 0.39
C LYS A 32 -4.87 -2.08 1.45
N ALA A 33 -4.70 -2.41 2.73
CA ALA A 33 -4.91 -1.44 3.82
C ALA A 33 -3.86 -0.32 3.80
N HIS A 34 -2.60 -0.67 3.51
CA HIS A 34 -1.48 0.27 3.35
C HIS A 34 -1.78 1.26 2.23
N GLU A 35 -2.11 0.78 1.02
CA GLU A 35 -2.44 1.66 -0.11
C GLU A 35 -3.71 2.48 0.15
N ALA A 36 -4.74 1.90 0.76
CA ALA A 36 -5.96 2.63 1.08
C ALA A 36 -5.69 3.81 2.04
N ALA A 37 -4.75 3.66 2.99
CA ALA A 37 -4.37 4.73 3.90
C ALA A 37 -3.73 5.92 3.15
N HIS A 38 -2.81 5.64 2.21
CA HIS A 38 -2.24 6.68 1.35
C HIS A 38 -3.32 7.43 0.56
N GLN A 39 -4.25 6.71 -0.07
CA GLN A 39 -5.31 7.33 -0.87
C GLN A 39 -6.24 8.21 -0.03
N ALA A 40 -6.66 7.71 1.13
CA ALA A 40 -7.57 8.42 2.01
C ALA A 40 -6.97 9.73 2.53
N ALA A 41 -5.70 9.72 2.91
CA ALA A 41 -5.01 10.90 3.42
C ALA A 41 -4.56 11.87 2.31
N GLY A 42 -4.17 11.35 1.13
CA GLY A 42 -3.71 12.16 0.01
C GLY A 42 -4.83 12.87 -0.76
N GLY A 43 -6.08 12.42 -0.67
CA GLY A 43 -7.22 13.08 -1.29
C GLY A 43 -6.96 13.38 -2.78
N GLY A 44 -7.14 14.63 -3.20
CA GLY A 44 -6.91 15.05 -4.59
C GLY A 44 -5.44 15.00 -5.06
N LEU A 45 -4.47 14.85 -4.15
CA LEU A 45 -3.06 14.68 -4.48
C LEU A 45 -2.67 13.21 -4.64
N ALA A 46 -3.47 12.28 -4.13
CA ALA A 46 -3.26 10.84 -4.34
C ALA A 46 -3.90 10.38 -5.65
N GLY A 47 -3.19 9.51 -6.37
CA GLY A 47 -3.73 8.80 -7.52
C GLY A 47 -4.47 7.51 -7.14
N ALA A 48 -4.78 6.72 -8.16
CA ALA A 48 -5.31 5.37 -7.97
C ALA A 48 -4.19 4.45 -7.47
N ALA A 49 -4.52 3.57 -6.52
CA ALA A 49 -3.63 2.49 -6.11
C ALA A 49 -3.40 1.52 -7.27
N SER A 50 -2.17 1.03 -7.36
CA SER A 50 -1.79 -0.07 -8.25
C SER A 50 -1.25 -1.23 -7.42
N PHE A 51 -1.38 -2.45 -7.93
CA PHE A 51 -1.02 -3.66 -7.19
C PHE A 51 -0.29 -4.65 -8.08
N SER A 52 0.72 -5.29 -7.50
CA SER A 52 1.33 -6.50 -8.04
C SER A 52 0.75 -7.70 -7.32
N TYR A 53 0.52 -8.79 -8.07
CA TYR A 53 -0.16 -9.96 -7.55
C TYR A 53 0.69 -11.21 -7.63
N THR A 54 0.50 -12.11 -6.68
CA THR A 54 1.02 -13.48 -6.69
C THR A 54 -0.13 -14.47 -6.72
N ARG A 55 -0.02 -15.49 -7.57
CA ARG A 55 -1.00 -16.57 -7.64
C ARG A 55 -0.74 -17.59 -6.53
N GLY A 56 -1.73 -17.86 -5.70
CA GLY A 56 -1.67 -18.89 -4.66
C GLY A 56 -1.90 -20.31 -5.21
N PRO A 57 -1.58 -21.36 -4.42
CA PRO A 57 -1.82 -22.76 -4.81
C PRO A 57 -3.32 -23.10 -4.90
N ASP A 58 -4.18 -22.26 -4.34
CA ASP A 58 -5.63 -22.28 -4.46
C ASP A 58 -6.15 -21.60 -5.75
N ASN A 59 -5.25 -21.23 -6.68
CA ASN A 59 -5.52 -20.54 -7.94
C ASN A 59 -6.09 -19.11 -7.82
N GLN A 60 -6.05 -18.50 -6.63
CA GLN A 60 -6.46 -17.11 -6.42
C GLN A 60 -5.26 -16.15 -6.58
N MET A 61 -5.56 -14.88 -6.87
CA MET A 61 -4.55 -13.81 -6.94
C MET A 61 -4.57 -12.97 -5.67
N TYR A 62 -3.39 -12.73 -5.09
CA TYR A 62 -3.20 -11.98 -3.85
C TYR A 62 -2.26 -10.81 -4.11
N ALA A 63 -2.64 -9.60 -3.70
CA ALA A 63 -1.77 -8.42 -3.79
C ALA A 63 -0.58 -8.62 -2.84
N THR A 64 0.64 -8.59 -3.39
CA THR A 64 1.87 -8.78 -2.62
C THR A 64 2.77 -7.55 -2.62
N ALA A 65 2.46 -6.57 -3.48
CA ALA A 65 2.97 -5.22 -3.41
C ALA A 65 1.91 -4.25 -3.94
N GLY A 66 2.01 -2.99 -3.53
CA GLY A 66 1.17 -1.91 -4.02
C GLY A 66 1.92 -0.59 -4.01
N GLU A 67 1.35 0.39 -4.71
CA GLU A 67 1.76 1.78 -4.58
C GLU A 67 0.61 2.73 -4.93
N VAL A 68 0.61 3.89 -4.27
CA VAL A 68 -0.25 5.04 -4.56
C VAL A 68 0.63 6.22 -4.93
N PRO A 69 0.56 6.74 -6.18
CA PRO A 69 1.34 7.91 -6.54
C PRO A 69 0.77 9.15 -5.83
N ILE A 70 1.62 9.87 -5.11
CA ILE A 70 1.29 11.13 -4.44
C ILE A 70 1.94 12.28 -5.20
N ARG A 71 1.12 13.21 -5.69
CA ARG A 71 1.58 14.38 -6.46
C ARG A 71 2.20 15.42 -5.54
N MET A 72 3.48 15.72 -5.75
CA MET A 72 4.13 16.88 -5.16
C MET A 72 3.99 18.08 -6.10
N GLN A 73 3.12 19.03 -5.75
CA GLN A 73 2.86 20.22 -6.56
C GLN A 73 2.87 21.51 -5.72
N LYS A 74 3.63 22.51 -6.17
CA LYS A 74 3.57 23.86 -5.61
C LYS A 74 2.23 24.51 -5.96
N GLY A 75 1.71 25.28 -5.01
CA GLY A 75 0.54 26.11 -5.21
C GLY A 75 0.88 27.40 -5.94
N ARG A 76 -0.15 28.21 -6.22
CA ARG A 76 0.00 29.56 -6.79
C ARG A 76 0.49 30.57 -5.76
N THR A 77 0.34 30.26 -4.48
CA THR A 77 0.84 31.06 -3.36
C THR A 77 1.70 30.21 -2.41
N PRO A 78 2.51 30.85 -1.54
CA PRO A 78 3.23 30.15 -0.47
C PRO A 78 2.30 29.34 0.43
N GLU A 79 1.15 29.90 0.81
CA GLU A 79 0.19 29.23 1.70
C GLU A 79 -0.39 27.96 1.06
N GLU A 80 -0.70 28.01 -0.24
CA GLU A 80 -1.16 26.84 -0.99
C GLU A 80 -0.04 25.79 -1.13
N THR A 81 1.21 26.22 -1.31
CA THR A 81 2.38 25.32 -1.33
C THR A 81 2.57 24.62 0.01
N ILE A 82 2.46 25.35 1.12
CA ILE A 82 2.52 24.80 2.49
C ILE A 82 1.38 23.81 2.72
N ALA A 83 0.16 24.14 2.30
CA ALA A 83 -1.00 23.26 2.44
C ALA A 83 -0.82 21.95 1.65
N ASN A 84 -0.39 22.04 0.38
CA ASN A 84 -0.10 20.88 -0.45
C ASN A 84 1.01 20.02 0.15
N ALA A 85 2.11 20.64 0.59
CA ALA A 85 3.23 19.94 1.22
C ALA A 85 2.78 19.16 2.46
N ARG A 86 2.02 19.79 3.36
CA ARG A 86 1.48 19.11 4.55
C ARG A 86 0.56 17.95 4.20
N GLN A 87 -0.28 18.09 3.17
CA GLN A 87 -1.13 17.00 2.70
C GLN A 87 -0.31 15.83 2.15
N VAL A 88 0.76 16.11 1.41
CA VAL A 88 1.68 15.06 0.93
C VAL A 88 2.36 14.34 2.11
N VAL A 89 2.82 15.09 3.12
CA VAL A 89 3.40 14.48 4.35
C VAL A 89 2.38 13.57 5.03
N ALA A 90 1.15 14.06 5.23
CA ALA A 90 0.08 13.28 5.84
C ALA A 90 -0.22 12.01 5.04
N ALA A 91 -0.27 12.10 3.72
CA ALA A 91 -0.52 10.97 2.83
C ALA A 91 0.59 9.92 2.90
N ALA A 92 1.86 10.34 2.79
CA ALA A 92 3.00 9.44 2.84
C ALA A 92 3.13 8.74 4.21
N MET A 93 2.81 9.44 5.29
CA MET A 93 2.93 8.89 6.66
C MET A 93 1.65 8.20 7.15
N ALA A 94 0.61 8.08 6.30
CA ALA A 94 -0.71 7.57 6.70
C ALA A 94 -0.75 6.08 7.06
N PRO A 95 -0.04 5.17 6.36
CA PRO A 95 -0.03 3.76 6.75
C PRO A 95 0.55 3.56 8.15
N ALA A 96 0.17 2.48 8.82
CA ALA A 96 0.69 2.15 10.14
C ALA A 96 2.19 1.77 10.12
N ASP A 97 2.68 1.33 8.96
CA ASP A 97 4.04 0.88 8.72
C ASP A 97 4.65 1.52 7.46
N PRO A 98 4.85 2.86 7.41
CA PRO A 98 5.36 3.52 6.21
C PRO A 98 6.70 2.93 5.75
N SER A 99 6.87 2.78 4.44
CA SER A 99 8.08 2.25 3.83
C SER A 99 9.18 3.32 3.75
N PRO A 100 10.45 2.93 3.49
CA PRO A 100 11.53 3.89 3.23
C PRO A 100 11.22 4.87 2.08
N GLN A 101 10.43 4.46 1.08
CA GLN A 101 10.02 5.33 -0.02
C GLN A 101 9.01 6.39 0.46
N ASP A 102 8.11 6.03 1.35
CA ASP A 102 7.12 6.95 1.92
C ASP A 102 7.79 8.02 2.78
N TYR A 103 8.75 7.63 3.61
CA TYR A 103 9.57 8.59 4.36
C TYR A 103 10.31 9.56 3.45
N LYS A 104 10.79 9.10 2.29
CA LYS A 104 11.45 9.96 1.30
C LYS A 104 10.46 10.95 0.68
N VAL A 105 9.23 10.54 0.37
CA VAL A 105 8.17 11.43 -0.13
C VAL A 105 7.82 12.47 0.94
N ALA A 106 7.64 12.06 2.20
CA ALA A 106 7.39 12.96 3.32
C ALA A 106 8.54 13.98 3.51
N ALA A 107 9.79 13.53 3.47
CA ALA A 107 10.95 14.41 3.60
C ALA A 107 11.04 15.45 2.47
N ASN A 108 10.75 15.04 1.23
CA ASN A 108 10.71 15.98 0.10
C ASN A 108 9.59 17.01 0.24
N ALA A 109 8.43 16.60 0.76
CA ALA A 109 7.32 17.50 1.02
C ALA A 109 7.64 18.50 2.14
N LEU A 110 8.28 18.07 3.23
CA LEU A 110 8.76 18.98 4.28
C LEU A 110 9.77 20.01 3.75
N LYS A 111 10.66 19.59 2.84
CA LYS A 111 11.57 20.52 2.15
C LYS A 111 10.79 21.54 1.31
N MET A 112 9.78 21.09 0.58
CA MET A 112 8.91 21.97 -0.20
C MET A 112 8.11 22.95 0.68
N GLU A 113 7.68 22.53 1.88
CA GLU A 113 7.06 23.42 2.87
C GLU A 113 8.02 24.52 3.33
N PHE A 114 9.28 24.17 3.60
CA PHE A 114 10.30 25.11 4.04
C PHE A 114 10.72 26.12 2.96
N GLU A 115 10.64 25.73 1.69
CA GLU A 115 11.00 26.55 0.52
C GLU A 115 9.83 27.39 -0.05
N ALA A 116 8.64 27.28 0.54
CA ALA A 116 7.43 27.99 0.11
C ALA A 116 7.48 29.47 0.48
#